data_AF-A0AB36JZY7-F1
#
_entry.id   AF-A0AB36JZY7-F1
#
_cell.length_a   1.000
_cell.length_b   1.000
_cell.length_c   1.000
_cell.angle_alpha   90.00
_cell.angle_beta   90.00
_cell.angle_gamma   90.00
#
_symmetry.space_group_name_H-M   'P 1'
#
loop_
_entity.id
_entity.type
_entity.pdbx_description
1 polymer ?
#
loop_
_entity_poly.entity_id
_entity_poly.type
_entity_poly.pdbx_seq_one_letter_code
_entity_poly.pdbx_strand_id
1 'polypeptide(L)'
;MNVLSFQHVNELINETITLIDGTDTEYAMTLARVDTHPGHGDEVGGQAVENFSLVLKGPEDTRFPQGNYLLTHPALGEQILHMLPAGDATYTININTQA
;
A
#
# COMPACT_ATOMS: atom_id res chain seq x y z
N MET A 1 -6.37 -9.17 13.97
CA MET A 1 -7.06 -8.37 12.95
C MET A 1 -6.02 -8.01 11.90
N ASN A 2 -6.24 -8.33 10.62
CA ASN A 2 -5.29 -7.98 9.56
C ASN A 2 -5.36 -6.48 9.31
N VAL A 3 -4.34 -5.72 9.74
CA VAL A 3 -4.29 -4.26 9.56
C VAL A 3 -4.15 -3.88 8.09
N LEU A 4 -3.69 -4.80 7.24
CA LEU A 4 -3.61 -4.64 5.78
C LEU A 4 -4.77 -5.34 5.08
N SER A 5 -5.97 -5.35 5.68
CA SER A 5 -7.16 -5.84 5.00
C SER A 5 -7.72 -4.81 4.02
N PHE A 6 -8.37 -5.28 2.97
CA PHE A 6 -8.95 -4.39 1.95
C PHE A 6 -9.95 -3.41 2.58
N GLN A 7 -10.86 -3.89 3.43
CA GLN A 7 -11.83 -3.03 4.11
C GLN A 7 -11.14 -1.90 4.89
N HIS A 8 -10.12 -2.25 5.67
CA HIS A 8 -9.41 -1.29 6.51
C HIS A 8 -8.63 -0.27 5.67
N VAL A 9 -7.91 -0.73 4.64
CA VAL A 9 -7.11 0.15 3.78
C VAL A 9 -7.99 1.03 2.89
N ASN A 10 -9.16 0.54 2.47
CA ASN A 10 -10.10 1.30 1.66
C ASN A 10 -10.73 2.47 2.42
N GLU A 11 -10.80 2.40 3.76
CA GLU A 11 -11.22 3.53 4.61
C GLU A 11 -10.17 4.65 4.66
N LEU A 12 -8.90 4.36 4.33
CA LEU A 12 -7.78 5.31 4.39
C LEU A 12 -7.58 6.08 3.07
N ILE A 13 -8.49 5.98 2.11
CA ILE A 13 -8.37 6.70 0.83
C ILE A 13 -8.40 8.22 1.09
N ASN A 14 -7.46 8.92 0.46
CA ASN A 14 -7.11 10.33 0.66
C ASN A 14 -6.35 10.64 1.96
N GLU A 15 -6.06 9.65 2.81
CA GLU A 15 -5.20 9.86 3.98
C GLU A 15 -3.73 9.95 3.58
N THR A 16 -2.94 10.58 4.46
CA THR A 16 -1.50 10.76 4.28
C THR A 16 -0.75 9.64 4.99
N ILE A 17 0.04 8.91 4.21
CA ILE A 17 0.91 7.82 4.61
C ILE A 17 2.35 8.32 4.60
N THR A 18 3.08 8.07 5.68
CA THR A 18 4.51 8.39 5.74
C THR A 18 5.31 7.23 5.17
N LEU A 19 6.12 7.50 4.15
CA LEU A 19 7.07 6.57 3.58
C LEU A 19 8.47 6.92 4.10
N ILE A 20 9.16 5.94 4.67
CA ILE A 20 10.53 6.07 5.16
C ILE A 20 11.43 5.26 4.23
N ASP A 21 12.42 5.92 3.64
CA ASP A 21 13.41 5.26 2.78
C ASP A 21 14.60 4.70 3.58
N GLY A 22 15.54 4.04 2.89
CA GLY A 22 16.74 3.47 3.52
C GLY A 22 17.73 4.50 4.07
N THR A 23 17.43 5.80 3.99
CA THR A 23 18.23 6.90 4.54
C THR A 23 17.56 7.57 5.74
N ASP A 24 16.49 6.97 6.27
CA ASP A 24 15.60 7.53 7.30
C ASP A 24 14.92 8.84 6.87
N THR A 25 14.83 9.09 5.56
CA THR A 25 14.09 10.26 5.07
C THR A 25 12.61 9.93 4.99
N GLU A 26 11.80 10.77 5.63
CA GLU A 26 10.34 10.66 5.62
C GLU A 26 9.72 11.45 4.47
N TYR A 27 8.79 10.81 3.77
CA TYR A 27 8.04 11.39 2.67
C TYR A 27 6.55 11.22 2.89
N ALA A 28 5.80 12.30 2.75
CA ALA A 28 4.34 12.25 2.79
C ALA A 28 3.81 11.77 1.44
N MET A 29 3.08 10.66 1.44
CA MET A 29 2.36 10.13 0.29
C MET A 29 0.87 10.14 0.57
N THR A 30 0.04 10.30 -0.45
CA THR A 30 -1.42 10.20 -0.30
C THR A 30 -1.90 8.87 -0.85
N LEU A 31 -2.75 8.14 -0.12
CA LEU A 31 -3.44 6.97 -0.67
C LEU A 31 -4.50 7.45 -1.66
N ALA A 32 -4.21 7.38 -2.96
CA ALA A 32 -5.09 7.89 -3.99
C ALA A 32 -6.29 6.97 -4.22
N ARG A 33 -6.07 5.65 -4.23
CA ARG A 33 -7.12 4.63 -4.35
C ARG A 33 -6.61 3.24 -3.99
N VAL A 34 -7.54 2.30 -3.89
CA VAL A 34 -7.25 0.87 -3.72
C VAL A 34 -7.91 0.11 -4.88
N ASP A 35 -7.11 -0.59 -5.67
CA ASP A 35 -7.56 -1.35 -6.84
C ASP A 35 -7.62 -2.84 -6.47
N THR A 36 -8.80 -3.47 -6.57
CA THR A 36 -8.95 -4.91 -6.34
C THR A 36 -8.54 -5.71 -7.58
N HIS A 37 -7.98 -6.89 -7.35
CA HIS A 37 -7.57 -7.80 -8.42
C HIS A 37 -8.47 -9.04 -8.51
N PRO A 38 -8.48 -9.74 -9.65
CA PRO A 38 -9.20 -11.00 -9.78
C PRO A 38 -8.81 -11.98 -8.66
N GLY A 39 -9.83 -12.61 -8.08
CA GLY A 39 -9.67 -13.52 -6.93
C GLY A 39 -9.74 -12.85 -5.56
N HIS A 40 -9.89 -11.52 -5.48
CA HIS A 40 -10.21 -10.86 -4.21
C HIS A 40 -11.59 -11.26 -3.71
N GLY A 41 -11.68 -11.71 -2.46
CA GLY A 41 -12.92 -12.19 -1.84
C GLY A 41 -13.27 -13.65 -2.17
N ASP A 42 -12.47 -14.32 -3.00
CA ASP A 42 -12.62 -15.76 -3.22
C ASP A 42 -12.25 -16.51 -1.93
N GLU A 43 -12.96 -17.60 -1.65
CA GLU A 43 -12.67 -18.44 -0.49
C GLU A 43 -11.78 -19.63 -0.90
N VAL A 44 -10.56 -19.67 -0.37
CA VAL A 44 -9.62 -20.78 -0.58
C VAL A 44 -9.29 -21.37 0.78
N GLY A 45 -9.59 -22.65 0.98
CA GLY A 45 -9.30 -23.33 2.25
C GLY A 45 -10.07 -22.81 3.47
N GLY A 46 -11.22 -22.13 3.26
CA GLY A 46 -12.01 -21.51 4.33
C GLY A 46 -11.52 -20.11 4.74
N GLN A 47 -10.61 -19.51 3.96
CA GLN A 47 -10.12 -18.15 4.17
C GLN A 47 -10.39 -17.29 2.94
N ALA A 48 -10.82 -16.06 3.16
CA ALA A 48 -11.00 -15.08 2.09
C ALA A 48 -9.65 -14.61 1.58
N VAL A 49 -9.45 -14.67 0.26
CA VAL A 49 -8.26 -14.20 -0.42
C VAL A 49 -8.30 -12.68 -0.49
N GLU A 50 -7.29 -12.01 0.06
CA GLU A 50 -7.13 -10.56 -0.16
C GLU A 50 -6.11 -10.32 -1.26
N ASN A 51 -6.60 -10.01 -2.46
CA ASN A 51 -5.77 -9.64 -3.61
C ASN A 51 -6.11 -8.23 -4.09
N PHE A 52 -5.32 -7.23 -3.68
CA PHE A 52 -5.58 -5.84 -4.05
C PHE A 52 -4.28 -5.05 -4.14
N SER A 53 -4.37 -3.80 -4.56
CA SER A 53 -3.22 -2.92 -4.67
C SER A 53 -3.53 -1.53 -4.17
N LEU A 54 -2.60 -0.98 -3.41
CA LEU A 54 -2.65 0.39 -2.96
C LEU A 54 -2.01 1.27 -4.01
N VAL A 55 -2.70 2.32 -4.43
CA VAL A 55 -2.16 3.34 -5.33
C VAL A 55 -1.83 4.57 -4.51
N LEU A 56 -0.55 4.82 -4.31
CA LEU A 56 -0.01 5.95 -3.57
C LEU A 56 0.41 7.05 -4.53
N LYS A 57 0.15 8.31 -4.17
CA LYS A 57 0.65 9.48 -4.87
C LYS A 57 1.72 10.14 -4.01
N GLY A 58 2.95 10.17 -4.52
CA GLY A 58 4.05 10.89 -3.89
C GLY A 58 4.14 12.34 -4.36
N PRO A 59 5.05 13.14 -3.78
CA PRO A 59 5.36 14.49 -4.25
C PRO A 59 5.94 14.46 -5.68
N GLU A 60 5.60 15.47 -6.49
CA GLU A 60 5.96 15.52 -7.92
C GLU A 60 7.46 15.65 -8.16
N ASP A 61 8.19 16.25 -7.22
CA ASP A 61 9.64 16.49 -7.31
C ASP A 61 10.50 15.30 -6.84
N THR A 62 9.88 14.23 -6.33
CA THR A 62 10.61 13.06 -5.80
C THR A 62 10.23 11.80 -6.55
N ARG A 63 11.25 11.05 -6.98
CA ARG A 63 11.07 9.73 -7.58
C ARG A 63 11.58 8.64 -6.64
N PHE A 64 10.70 7.72 -6.29
CA PHE A 64 11.06 6.54 -5.51
C PHE A 64 11.30 5.35 -6.45
N PRO A 65 12.50 4.75 -6.46
CA PRO A 65 12.74 3.53 -7.23
C PRO A 65 11.89 2.37 -6.70
N GLN A 66 11.83 1.28 -7.48
CA GLN A 66 11.24 0.04 -6.98
C GLN A 66 12.08 -0.49 -5.81
N GLY A 67 11.41 -0.89 -4.73
CA GLY A 67 12.11 -1.38 -3.55
C GLY A 67 11.18 -1.68 -2.38
N ASN A 68 11.79 -2.12 -1.28
CA ASN A 68 11.10 -2.26 -0.01
C ASN A 68 11.21 -0.94 0.76
N TYR A 69 10.07 -0.44 1.21
CA TYR A 69 9.98 0.79 1.97
C TYR A 69 9.26 0.55 3.28
N LEU A 70 9.65 1.29 4.30
CA LEU A 70 8.93 1.31 5.56
C LEU A 70 7.79 2.31 5.43
N LEU A 71 6.58 1.81 5.62
CA LEU A 71 5.34 2.56 5.47
C LEU A 71 4.70 2.70 6.84
N THR A 72 4.53 3.95 7.28
CA THR A 72 4.05 4.29 8.61
C THR A 72 2.74 5.04 8.51
N HIS A 73 1.72 4.53 9.20
CA HIS A 73 0.42 5.17 9.28
C HIS A 73 -0.22 4.89 10.66
N PRO A 74 -0.88 5.86 11.32
CA PRO A 74 -1.50 5.63 12.63
C PRO A 74 -2.46 4.44 12.69
N ALA A 75 -3.19 4.19 11.61
CA ALA A 75 -4.14 3.07 11.51
C ALA A 75 -3.53 1.73 11.07
N LEU A 76 -2.32 1.74 10.47
CA LEU A 76 -1.64 0.53 9.96
C LEU A 76 -0.42 0.12 10.80
N GLY A 77 0.05 1.03 11.66
CA GLY A 77 1.36 0.94 12.28
C GLY A 77 2.48 1.10 11.26
N GLU A 78 3.59 0.43 11.54
CA GLU A 78 4.77 0.37 10.68
C GLU A 78 4.77 -0.94 9.90
N GLN A 79 4.84 -0.87 8.57
CA GLN A 79 4.81 -2.01 7.66
C GLN A 79 5.92 -1.90 6.63
N ILE A 80 6.69 -2.96 6.41
CA ILE A 80 7.67 -3.01 5.31
C ILE A 80 6.97 -3.58 4.09
N LEU A 81 6.80 -2.77 3.05
CA LEU A 81 6.05 -3.13 1.84
C LEU A 81 6.87 -2.90 0.58
N HIS A 82 6.64 -3.74 -0.42
CA HIS A 82 7.29 -3.61 -1.72
C HIS A 82 6.52 -2.63 -2.61
N MET A 83 7.16 -1.52 -2.97
CA MET A 83 6.59 -0.45 -3.78
C MET A 83 7.13 -0.49 -5.20
N LEU A 84 6.22 -0.29 -6.16
CA LEU A 84 6.47 -0.29 -7.59
C LEU A 84 6.10 1.09 -8.17
N PRO A 85 6.98 1.78 -8.91
CA PRO A 85 6.60 3.01 -9.58
C PRO A 85 5.61 2.73 -10.73
N ALA A 86 4.51 3.48 -10.79
CA ALA A 86 3.43 3.34 -11.77
C ALA A 86 3.35 4.50 -12.78
N GLY A 87 4.24 5.50 -12.69
CA GLY A 87 4.25 6.69 -13.54
C GLY A 87 3.61 7.91 -12.85
N ASP A 88 3.86 9.13 -13.35
CA ASP A 88 3.25 10.38 -12.85
C ASP A 88 3.22 10.53 -11.31
N ALA A 89 4.37 10.33 -10.66
CA ALA A 89 4.52 10.35 -9.18
C ALA A 89 3.54 9.41 -8.44
N THR A 90 3.07 8.37 -9.14
CA THR A 90 2.17 7.34 -8.63
C THR A 90 2.96 6.06 -8.42
N TYR A 91 2.60 5.35 -7.35
CA TYR A 91 3.27 4.15 -6.88
C TYR A 91 2.23 3.11 -6.49
N THR A 92 2.57 1.85 -6.66
CA THR A 92 1.66 0.73 -6.41
C THR A 92 2.31 -0.25 -5.44
N ILE A 93 1.54 -0.68 -4.45
CA ILE A 93 1.91 -1.76 -3.55
C ILE A 93 0.90 -2.88 -3.72
N ASN A 94 1.37 -4.06 -4.09
CA ASN A 94 0.51 -5.22 -4.26
C ASN A 94 0.39 -5.97 -2.94
N ILE A 95 -0.83 -6.18 -2.46
CA ILE A 95 -1.14 -7.01 -1.30
C ILE A 95 -1.80 -8.29 -1.82
N ASN A 96 -1.16 -9.41 -1.51
CA ASN A 96 -1.70 -10.73 -1.76
C ASN A 96 -1.51 -11.57 -0.50
N THR A 97 -2.58 -11.73 0.28
CA THR A 97 -2.62 -12.66 1.40
C THR A 97 -3.37 -13.91 0.97
N GLN A 98 -2.68 -14.78 0.25
CA GLN A 98 -3.01 -16.20 0.22
C GLN A 98 -2.38 -16.81 1.48
N ALA A 99 -3.23 -17.16 2.45
CA ALA A 99 -2.80 -17.93 3.61
C ALA A 99 -2.71 -19.42 3.26
#